data_AF-A0A537CS65-F1
#
_entry.id   AF-A0A537CS65-F1
#
_cell.length_a   1.000
_cell.length_b   1.000
_cell.length_c   1.000
_cell.angle_alpha   90.00
_cell.angle_beta   90.00
_cell.angle_gamma   90.00
#
_symmetry.space_group_name_H-M   'P 1'
#
loop_
_entity.id
_entity.type
_entity.pdbx_description
1 polymer ?
#
loop_
_entity_poly.entity_id
_entity_poly.type
_entity_poly.pdbx_seq_one_letter_code
_entity_poly.pdbx_strand_id
1 'polypeptide(L)'
;MAAIHEHRRTAKKAGLRYVTDGSSGIRRRRVGGGWAYYAPDGSRITDRQVRKRLNALAIPPGWTDVWICPDPSGHIQATARDARGRKQYRYHPSYRDARDQSKFRRMLEFSEVLPILRERLEHDLRAAPLSRRQLLATVVTLLDKTLIRVGNDEYVRSNRSYGLTTLRRRHV
;
A
#
# COMPACT_ATOMS: atom_id res chain seq x y z
N MET A 1 -9.83 -10.17 6.51
CA MET A 1 -9.17 -11.10 7.45
C MET A 1 -7.86 -11.70 6.92
N ALA A 2 -7.82 -12.30 5.73
CA ALA A 2 -6.62 -12.95 5.18
C ALA A 2 -5.41 -12.00 4.97
N ALA A 3 -5.62 -10.78 4.47
CA ALA A 3 -4.55 -9.80 4.23
C ALA A 3 -3.86 -9.32 5.53
N ILE A 4 -4.63 -9.07 6.59
CA ILE A 4 -4.08 -8.68 7.91
C ILE A 4 -3.21 -9.82 8.46
N HIS A 5 -3.66 -11.06 8.30
CA HIS A 5 -2.92 -12.25 8.72
C HIS A 5 -1.61 -12.41 7.93
N GLU A 6 -1.59 -12.06 6.65
CA GLU A 6 -0.37 -12.04 5.82
C GLU A 6 0.63 -10.97 6.27
N HIS A 7 0.18 -9.74 6.53
CA HIS A 7 1.07 -8.67 6.99
C HIS A 7 1.71 -8.99 8.35
N ARG A 8 0.91 -9.53 9.28
CA ARG A 8 1.42 -10.00 10.59
C ARG A 8 2.42 -11.13 10.45
N ARG A 9 2.15 -12.12 9.58
CA ARG A 9 3.10 -13.21 9.29
C ARG A 9 4.39 -12.68 8.66
N THR A 10 4.30 -11.74 7.73
CA THR A 10 5.47 -11.14 7.07
C THR A 10 6.34 -10.40 8.08
N ALA A 11 5.74 -9.57 8.95
CA ALA A 11 6.46 -8.89 10.02
C ALA A 11 7.18 -9.90 10.92
N LYS A 12 6.47 -10.95 11.39
CA LYS A 12 7.06 -11.99 12.24
C LYS A 12 8.24 -12.71 11.56
N LYS A 13 8.11 -13.09 10.28
CA LYS A 13 9.20 -13.71 9.52
C LYS A 13 10.43 -12.81 9.38
N ALA A 14 10.22 -11.50 9.29
CA ALA A 14 11.30 -10.52 9.25
C ALA A 14 11.88 -10.16 10.64
N GLY A 15 11.45 -10.82 11.72
CA GLY A 15 11.85 -10.49 13.09
C GLY A 15 11.25 -9.19 13.63
N LEU A 16 10.18 -8.69 12.99
CA LEU A 16 9.56 -7.40 13.29
C LEU A 16 8.21 -7.56 14.01
N ARG A 17 7.83 -6.53 14.75
CA ARG A 17 6.55 -6.45 15.44
C ARG A 17 5.47 -5.88 14.51
N TYR A 18 4.33 -6.54 14.50
CA TYR A 18 3.14 -6.01 13.84
C TYR A 18 2.55 -4.88 14.70
N VAL A 19 2.51 -3.66 14.17
CA VAL A 19 2.09 -2.44 14.86
C VAL A 19 1.05 -1.68 14.02
N THR A 20 0.23 -0.85 14.65
CA THR A 20 -0.68 0.06 13.95
C THR A 20 -0.51 1.46 14.53
N ASP A 21 -0.93 2.47 13.79
CA ASP A 21 -0.92 3.86 14.24
C ASP A 21 -2.13 4.22 15.12
N GLY A 22 -2.86 3.21 15.62
CA GLY A 22 -3.92 3.38 16.60
C GLY A 22 -3.42 3.51 18.05
N SER A 23 -2.16 3.12 18.31
CA SER A 23 -1.52 3.31 19.62
C SER A 23 -0.77 4.64 19.69
N SER A 24 -0.60 5.19 20.89
CA SER A 24 0.19 6.40 21.11
C SER A 24 1.61 6.27 20.55
N GLY A 25 1.99 7.20 19.67
CA GLY A 25 3.29 7.21 18.99
C GLY A 25 4.12 8.45 19.29
N ILE A 26 5.33 8.45 18.76
CA ILE A 26 6.22 9.62 18.77
C ILE A 26 5.64 10.67 17.81
N ARG A 27 5.58 11.92 18.27
CA ARG A 27 5.19 13.08 17.47
C ARG A 27 6.41 13.93 17.13
N ARG A 28 6.30 14.75 16.09
CA ARG A 28 7.31 15.76 15.74
C ARG A 28 6.71 17.17 15.73
N ARG A 29 7.50 18.16 16.11
CA ARG A 29 7.16 19.59 16.02
C ARG A 29 8.31 20.33 15.35
N ARG A 30 7.98 21.31 14.51
CA ARG A 30 8.99 22.15 13.86
C ARG A 30 9.61 23.09 14.90
N VAL A 31 10.95 23.15 14.96
CA VAL A 31 11.71 24.02 15.85
C VAL A 31 12.91 24.57 15.08
N GLY A 32 12.94 25.89 14.89
CA GLY A 32 13.94 26.55 14.03
C GLY A 32 13.98 25.92 12.63
N GLY A 33 15.17 25.56 12.17
CA GLY A 33 15.38 24.89 10.87
C GLY A 33 15.09 23.38 10.86
N GLY A 34 14.71 22.76 11.99
CA GLY A 34 14.61 21.30 12.11
C GLY A 34 13.37 20.80 12.86
N TRP A 35 13.49 19.58 13.38
CA TRP A 35 12.42 18.88 14.11
C TRP A 35 12.83 18.57 15.54
N ALA A 36 11.92 18.83 16.48
CA ALA A 36 11.92 18.26 17.82
C ALA A 36 10.94 17.08 17.86
N TYR A 37 11.30 16.04 18.62
CA TYR A 37 10.50 14.83 18.76
C TYR A 37 10.03 14.68 20.19
N TYR A 38 8.81 14.15 20.34
CA TYR A 38 8.14 13.98 21.61
C TYR A 38 7.63 12.55 21.73
N ALA A 39 7.92 11.91 22.86
CA ALA A 39 7.47 10.57 23.17
C ALA A 39 5.94 10.55 23.43
N PRO A 40 5.32 9.36 23.48
CA PRO A 40 3.88 9.22 23.74
C PRO A 40 3.40 9.94 25.01
N ASP A 41 4.24 10.01 26.04
CA ASP A 41 4.01 10.69 27.31
C ASP A 41 4.17 12.23 27.24
N GLY A 42 4.57 12.76 26.08
CA GLY A 42 4.82 14.19 25.87
C GLY A 42 6.24 14.65 26.22
N SER A 43 7.10 13.78 26.75
CA SER A 43 8.49 14.12 27.06
C SER A 43 9.30 14.38 25.78
N ARG A 44 10.23 15.34 25.84
CA ARG A 44 11.07 15.68 24.70
C ARG A 44 12.17 14.64 24.54
N ILE A 45 12.28 14.04 23.36
CA ILE A 45 13.34 13.09 23.02
C ILE A 45 14.61 13.86 22.67
N THR A 46 15.59 13.83 23.57
CA THR A 46 16.90 14.47 23.40
C THR A 46 18.01 13.49 23.01
N ASP A 47 17.82 12.19 23.25
CA ASP A 47 18.79 11.15 22.94
C ASP A 47 19.24 11.19 21.47
N ARG A 48 20.57 11.22 21.28
CA ARG A 48 21.18 11.43 19.96
C ARG A 48 20.92 10.25 19.01
N GLN A 49 20.93 9.02 19.50
CA GLN A 49 20.73 7.83 18.67
C GLN A 49 19.28 7.69 18.24
N VAL A 50 18.34 7.92 19.16
CA VAL A 50 16.90 7.93 18.86
C VAL A 50 16.62 9.03 17.83
N ARG A 51 17.13 10.25 18.02
CA ARG A 51 16.95 11.34 17.04
C ARG A 51 17.56 11.01 15.68
N LYS A 52 18.75 10.38 15.64
CA LYS A 52 19.37 9.92 14.38
C LYS A 52 18.45 8.96 13.62
N ARG A 53 17.87 7.97 14.32
CA ARG A 53 16.88 7.04 13.75
C ARG A 53 15.64 7.78 13.20
N LEU A 54 15.05 8.67 14.00
CA LEU A 54 13.84 9.40 13.61
C LEU A 54 14.07 10.30 12.40
N ASN A 55 15.24 10.95 12.30
CA ASN A 55 15.63 11.75 11.14
C ASN A 55 15.83 10.86 9.89
N ALA A 56 16.43 9.68 10.05
CA ALA A 56 16.67 8.74 8.95
C ALA A 56 15.38 8.21 8.28
N LEU A 57 14.22 8.34 8.94
CA LEU A 57 12.93 8.00 8.33
C LEU A 57 12.56 8.92 7.14
N ALA A 58 13.24 10.07 6.99
CA ALA A 58 13.07 11.01 5.89
C ALA A 58 11.57 11.30 5.62
N ILE A 59 10.85 11.65 6.69
CA ILE A 59 9.43 12.02 6.63
C ILE A 59 9.35 13.44 6.04
N PRO A 60 8.74 13.63 4.85
CA PRO A 60 8.69 14.92 4.18
C PRO A 60 8.13 16.03 5.08
N PRO A 61 8.66 17.26 5.01
CA PRO A 61 8.31 18.33 5.94
C PRO A 61 6.85 18.79 5.81
N GLY A 62 6.25 18.69 4.62
CA GLY A 62 4.86 19.09 4.37
C GLY A 62 3.81 18.04 4.79
N TRP A 63 4.21 16.91 5.37
CA TRP A 63 3.27 15.91 5.85
C TRP A 63 2.72 16.25 7.24
N THR A 64 1.41 16.11 7.40
CA THR A 64 0.65 16.35 8.63
C THR A 64 0.23 15.03 9.31
N ASP A 65 -0.39 15.10 10.49
CA ASP A 65 -0.85 13.94 11.27
C ASP A 65 0.23 12.85 11.42
N VAL A 66 1.46 13.27 11.70
CA VAL A 66 2.61 12.39 11.72
C VAL A 66 2.62 11.56 13.01
N TRP A 67 2.50 10.25 12.84
CA TRP A 67 2.73 9.24 13.86
C TRP A 67 4.03 8.51 13.55
N ILE A 68 4.91 8.38 14.54
CA ILE A 68 6.17 7.63 14.41
C ILE A 68 6.19 6.51 15.44
N CYS A 69 6.56 5.31 15.04
CA CYS A 69 6.59 4.15 15.92
C CYS A 69 7.67 4.33 17.01
N PRO A 70 7.32 4.19 18.30
CA PRO A 70 8.30 4.20 19.38
C PRO A 70 9.30 3.04 19.27
N ASP A 71 8.82 1.87 18.84
CA ASP A 71 9.62 0.66 18.70
C ASP A 71 10.37 0.63 17.36
N PRO A 72 11.72 0.60 17.35
CA PRO A 72 12.50 0.48 16.12
C PRO A 72 12.20 -0.82 15.36
N SER A 73 11.70 -1.86 16.03
CA SER A 73 11.35 -3.16 15.44
C SER A 73 9.91 -3.20 14.91
N GLY A 74 9.16 -2.09 14.95
CA GLY A 74 7.83 -2.00 14.35
C GLY A 74 7.90 -2.06 12.82
N HIS A 75 7.11 -2.93 12.19
CA HIS A 75 7.13 -3.06 10.73
C HIS A 75 6.71 -1.79 9.99
N ILE A 76 5.81 -0.99 10.59
CA ILE A 76 5.54 0.40 10.20
C ILE A 76 6.37 1.29 11.12
N GLN A 77 7.20 2.13 10.53
CA GLN A 77 8.02 3.10 11.26
C GLN A 77 7.35 4.46 11.36
N ALA A 78 6.55 4.87 10.38
CA ALA A 78 5.74 6.09 10.48
C ALA A 78 4.49 6.03 9.60
N THR A 79 3.46 6.76 10.01
CA THR A 79 2.32 7.13 9.17
C THR A 79 2.15 8.65 9.20
N ALA A 80 1.54 9.19 8.15
CA ALA A 80 1.25 10.61 8.04
C ALA A 80 0.16 10.85 6.99
N ARG A 81 -0.26 12.11 6.83
CA ARG A 81 -1.05 12.57 5.69
C ARG A 81 -0.22 13.46 4.78
N ASP A 82 -0.33 13.24 3.48
CA ASP A 82 0.26 14.16 2.50
C ASP A 82 -0.62 15.40 2.27
N ALA A 83 -0.17 16.31 1.40
CA ALA A 83 -0.89 17.54 1.06
C ALA A 83 -2.30 17.31 0.46
N ARG A 84 -2.62 16.10 0.02
CA ARG A 84 -3.95 15.71 -0.48
C ARG A 84 -4.75 14.92 0.57
N GLY A 85 -4.29 14.88 1.82
CA GLY A 85 -4.94 14.15 2.92
C GLY A 85 -4.77 12.63 2.87
N ARG A 86 -4.02 12.09 1.89
CA ARG A 86 -3.85 10.64 1.72
C ARG A 86 -2.92 10.09 2.77
N LYS A 87 -3.27 8.94 3.35
CA LYS A 87 -2.43 8.26 4.34
C LYS A 87 -1.17 7.71 3.68
N GLN A 88 -0.02 8.12 4.18
CA GLN A 88 1.31 7.70 3.72
C GLN A 88 2.00 6.87 4.79
N TYR A 89 2.88 5.96 4.35
CA TYR A 89 3.57 5.00 5.22
C TYR A 89 5.09 5.06 5.02
N ARG A 90 5.82 4.90 6.12
CA ARG A 90 7.23 4.50 6.15
C ARG A 90 7.30 3.13 6.80
N TYR A 91 7.90 2.17 6.10
CA TYR A 91 8.07 0.79 6.58
C TYR A 91 9.51 0.55 6.99
N HIS A 92 9.71 -0.40 7.90
CA HIS A 92 11.04 -0.92 8.19
C HIS A 92 11.66 -1.55 6.93
N PRO A 93 12.96 -1.37 6.63
CA PRO A 93 13.61 -1.94 5.45
C PRO A 93 13.39 -3.45 5.32
N SER A 94 13.68 -4.22 6.37
CA SER A 94 13.49 -5.68 6.37
C SER A 94 12.03 -6.12 6.13
N TYR A 95 11.04 -5.27 6.45
CA TYR A 95 9.66 -5.55 6.10
C TYR A 95 9.40 -5.37 4.60
N ARG A 96 9.99 -4.34 3.99
CA ARG A 96 9.92 -4.15 2.53
C ARG A 96 10.58 -5.31 1.81
N ASP A 97 11.78 -5.70 2.23
CA ASP A 97 12.51 -6.81 1.61
C ASP A 97 11.72 -8.12 1.67
N ALA A 98 11.14 -8.45 2.84
CA ALA A 98 10.29 -9.63 2.99
C ALA A 98 9.01 -9.56 2.14
N ARG A 99 8.42 -8.37 1.97
CA ARG A 99 7.26 -8.15 1.09
C ARG A 99 7.62 -8.22 -0.38
N ASP A 100 8.82 -7.84 -0.76
CA ASP A 100 9.27 -7.88 -2.15
C ASP A 100 9.61 -9.32 -2.55
N GLN A 101 10.27 -10.10 -1.68
CA GLN A 101 10.47 -11.54 -1.89
C GLN A 101 9.16 -12.30 -2.05
N SER A 102 8.12 -11.98 -1.26
CA SER A 102 6.84 -12.67 -1.37
C SER A 102 6.09 -12.35 -2.68
N LYS A 103 6.35 -11.20 -3.31
CA LYS A 103 5.77 -10.87 -4.64
C LYS A 103 6.30 -11.79 -5.72
N PHE A 104 7.62 -12.09 -5.73
CA PHE A 104 8.21 -12.97 -6.74
C PHE A 104 7.62 -14.37 -6.68
N ARG A 105 7.48 -14.93 -5.48
CA ARG A 105 6.84 -16.24 -5.31
C ARG A 105 5.40 -16.26 -5.83
N ARG A 106 4.62 -15.21 -5.54
CA ARG A 106 3.24 -15.10 -6.04
C ARG A 106 3.15 -15.00 -7.56
N MET A 107 4.15 -14.40 -8.21
CA MET A 107 4.21 -14.37 -9.67
C MET A 107 4.37 -15.76 -10.27
N LEU A 108 5.18 -16.62 -9.65
CA LEU A 108 5.31 -18.03 -10.06
C LEU A 108 3.99 -18.78 -9.89
N GLU A 109 3.40 -18.72 -8.69
CA GLU A 109 2.10 -19.34 -8.39
C GLU A 109 1.00 -18.83 -9.34
N PHE A 110 1.02 -17.54 -9.69
CA PHE A 110 0.10 -16.97 -10.67
C PHE A 110 0.35 -17.49 -12.10
N SER A 111 1.62 -17.63 -12.50
CA SER A 111 1.98 -18.12 -13.84
C SER A 111 1.52 -19.55 -14.11
N GLU A 112 1.46 -20.40 -13.07
CA GLU A 112 0.95 -21.77 -13.15
C GLU A 112 -0.56 -21.82 -13.40
N VAL A 113 -1.32 -20.85 -12.85
CA VAL A 113 -2.79 -20.78 -12.98
C VAL A 113 -3.21 -20.01 -14.24
N LEU A 114 -2.32 -19.19 -14.80
CA LEU A 114 -2.64 -18.31 -15.93
C LEU A 114 -3.17 -19.03 -17.19
N PRO A 115 -2.63 -20.19 -17.61
CA PRO A 115 -3.19 -20.93 -18.75
C PRO A 115 -4.64 -21.36 -18.52
N ILE A 116 -4.94 -21.94 -17.35
CA ILE A 116 -6.28 -22.38 -16.97
C ILE A 116 -7.25 -21.20 -16.95
N LEU A 117 -6.80 -20.05 -16.44
CA LEU A 117 -7.60 -18.82 -16.47
C LEU A 117 -7.93 -18.42 -17.91
N ARG A 118 -6.93 -18.39 -18.81
CA ARG A 118 -7.12 -17.98 -20.21
C ARG A 118 -8.08 -18.89 -20.96
N GLU A 119 -7.96 -20.21 -20.78
CA GLU A 119 -8.91 -21.18 -21.35
C GLU A 119 -10.35 -20.91 -20.88
N ARG A 120 -10.52 -20.61 -19.59
CA ARG A 120 -11.84 -20.26 -19.05
C ARG A 120 -12.38 -18.97 -19.63
N LEU A 121 -11.54 -17.96 -19.81
CA LEU A 121 -11.93 -16.69 -20.41
C LEU A 121 -12.39 -16.87 -21.85
N GLU A 122 -11.67 -17.66 -22.65
CA GLU A 122 -12.07 -17.98 -24.03
C GLU A 122 -13.44 -18.67 -24.09
N HIS A 123 -13.69 -19.61 -23.18
CA HIS A 123 -15.00 -20.23 -23.06
C HIS A 123 -16.08 -19.20 -22.70
N ASP A 124 -15.84 -18.36 -21.70
CA ASP A 124 -16.84 -17.41 -21.20
C ASP A 124 -17.09 -16.24 -22.16
N LEU A 125 -16.14 -15.89 -23.04
CA LEU A 125 -16.33 -14.94 -24.13
C LEU A 125 -17.38 -15.42 -25.16
N ARG A 126 -17.57 -16.73 -25.30
CA ARG A 126 -18.59 -17.34 -26.18
C ARG A 126 -19.95 -17.52 -25.50
N ALA A 127 -20.11 -17.08 -24.25
CA ALA A 127 -21.39 -17.12 -23.55
C ALA A 127 -22.42 -16.16 -24.19
N ALA A 128 -23.67 -16.24 -23.73
CA ALA A 128 -24.75 -15.40 -24.23
C ALA A 128 -24.35 -13.90 -24.24
N PRO A 129 -24.65 -13.15 -25.32
CA PRO A 129 -24.31 -11.74 -25.42
C PRO A 129 -24.82 -10.93 -24.22
N LEU A 130 -23.97 -10.05 -23.69
CA LEU A 130 -24.24 -9.19 -22.53
C LEU A 130 -24.54 -9.95 -21.23
N SER A 131 -24.31 -11.26 -21.18
CA SER A 131 -24.37 -12.01 -19.92
C SER A 131 -23.24 -11.58 -18.98
N ARG A 132 -23.47 -11.71 -17.68
CA ARG A 132 -22.45 -11.42 -16.66
C ARG A 132 -21.14 -12.17 -16.90
N ARG A 133 -21.21 -13.43 -17.35
CA ARG A 133 -20.03 -14.25 -17.68
C ARG A 133 -19.25 -13.64 -18.84
N GLN A 134 -19.92 -13.33 -19.94
CA GLN A 134 -19.29 -12.71 -21.10
C GLN A 134 -18.66 -11.36 -20.74
N LEU A 135 -19.38 -10.50 -20.02
CA LEU A 135 -18.88 -9.19 -19.61
C LEU A 135 -17.64 -9.30 -18.72
N LEU A 136 -17.65 -10.18 -17.71
CA LEU A 136 -16.47 -10.39 -16.85
C LEU A 136 -15.30 -10.95 -17.66
N ALA A 137 -15.54 -11.89 -18.58
CA ALA A 137 -14.49 -12.44 -19.42
C ALA A 137 -13.87 -11.37 -20.34
N THR A 138 -14.69 -10.49 -20.93
CA THR A 138 -14.22 -9.34 -21.71
C THR A 138 -13.37 -8.40 -20.88
N VAL A 139 -13.83 -8.03 -19.67
CA VAL A 139 -13.09 -7.15 -18.75
C VAL A 139 -11.73 -7.78 -18.39
N VAL A 140 -11.71 -9.04 -17.96
CA VAL A 140 -10.45 -9.69 -17.58
C VAL A 140 -9.51 -9.88 -18.78
N THR A 141 -10.06 -10.17 -19.97
CA THR A 141 -9.26 -10.28 -21.20
C THR A 141 -8.62 -8.94 -21.59
N LEU A 142 -9.37 -7.83 -21.47
CA LEU A 142 -8.82 -6.51 -21.71
C LEU A 142 -7.71 -6.18 -20.70
N LEU A 143 -7.85 -6.58 -19.44
CA LEU A 143 -6.80 -6.44 -18.43
C LEU A 143 -5.53 -7.22 -18.83
N ASP A 144 -5.67 -8.48 -19.25
CA ASP A 144 -4.55 -9.35 -19.69
C ASP A 144 -3.84 -8.79 -20.94
N LYS A 145 -4.60 -8.24 -21.90
CA LYS A 145 -4.05 -7.77 -23.18
C LYS A 145 -3.49 -6.35 -23.14
N THR A 146 -4.05 -5.47 -22.32
CA THR A 146 -3.70 -4.04 -22.35
C THR A 146 -2.93 -3.57 -21.11
N LEU A 147 -2.92 -4.37 -20.04
CA LEU A 147 -2.34 -4.00 -18.74
C LEU A 147 -2.94 -2.74 -18.12
N ILE A 148 -4.11 -2.30 -18.62
CA ILE A 148 -4.84 -1.17 -18.06
C ILE A 148 -5.25 -1.49 -16.62
N ARG A 149 -5.17 -0.49 -15.75
CA ARG A 149 -5.65 -0.63 -14.37
C ARG A 149 -7.16 -0.84 -14.37
N VAL A 150 -7.65 -1.62 -13.42
CA VAL A 150 -9.09 -1.85 -13.19
C VAL A 150 -9.84 -0.52 -13.12
N GLY A 151 -9.30 0.47 -12.39
CA GLY A 151 -9.95 1.76 -12.19
C GLY A 151 -10.90 1.75 -10.99
N ASN A 152 -11.19 2.95 -10.47
CA ASN A 152 -12.17 3.16 -9.40
C ASN A 152 -12.73 4.59 -9.52
N ASP A 153 -14.00 4.75 -9.17
CA ASP A 153 -14.74 6.01 -9.25
C ASP A 153 -14.10 7.14 -8.43
N GLU A 154 -13.43 6.80 -7.33
CA GLU A 154 -12.70 7.78 -6.50
C GLU A 154 -11.61 8.52 -7.32
N TYR A 155 -10.89 7.80 -8.18
CA TYR A 155 -9.83 8.36 -9.02
C TYR A 155 -10.38 9.10 -10.24
N VAL A 156 -11.57 8.72 -10.72
CA VAL A 156 -12.29 9.46 -11.76
C VAL A 156 -12.69 10.84 -11.23
N ARG A 157 -13.26 10.89 -10.02
CA ARG A 157 -13.73 12.15 -9.40
C ARG A 157 -12.60 13.08 -9.02
N SER A 158 -11.54 12.55 -8.41
CA SER A 158 -10.43 13.36 -7.88
C SER A 158 -9.41 13.77 -8.94
N ASN A 159 -9.12 12.90 -9.92
CA ASN A 159 -7.99 13.09 -10.84
C ASN A 159 -8.38 12.97 -12.32
N ARG A 160 -9.67 12.84 -12.66
CA ARG A 160 -10.16 12.56 -14.04
C ARG A 160 -9.42 11.39 -14.71
N SER A 161 -8.97 10.43 -13.91
CA SER A 161 -8.22 9.25 -14.36
C SER A 161 -9.17 8.07 -14.52
N TYR A 162 -9.15 7.42 -15.68
CA TYR A 162 -10.05 6.31 -16.01
C TYR A 162 -9.26 5.00 -16.09
N GLY A 163 -9.82 3.95 -15.49
CA GLY A 163 -9.43 2.56 -15.73
C GLY A 163 -10.57 1.77 -16.38
N LEU A 164 -10.33 0.48 -16.57
CA LEU A 164 -11.19 -0.44 -17.31
C LEU A 164 -12.68 -0.39 -16.94
N THR A 165 -13.00 -0.38 -15.63
CA THR A 165 -14.38 -0.37 -15.13
C THR A 165 -15.03 1.00 -15.13
N THR A 166 -14.28 2.03 -15.55
CA THR A 166 -14.73 3.43 -15.59
C THR A 166 -14.63 4.04 -16.99
N LEU A 167 -14.33 3.23 -18.00
CA LEU A 167 -14.31 3.66 -19.40
C LEU A 167 -15.70 4.17 -19.82
N ARG A 168 -15.71 5.15 -20.72
CA ARG A 168 -16.92 5.76 -21.28
C ARG A 168 -16.87 5.58 -22.79
N ARG A 169 -18.02 5.71 -23.48
CA ARG A 169 -18.10 5.54 -24.94
C ARG A 169 -17.07 6.36 -25.72
N ARG A 170 -16.75 7.58 -25.28
CA ARG A 170 -15.72 8.45 -25.90
C ARG A 170 -14.27 7.94 -25.77
N HIS A 171 -14.02 6.90 -24.99
CA HIS A 171 -12.68 6.32 -24.78
C HIS A 171 -12.46 5.05 -25.62
N VAL A 172 -13.46 4.64 -26.41
CA VAL A 172 -13.46 3.43 -27.25
C VAL A 172 -13.74 3.85 -28.69
#